data_AF-A0AAE6QZI2-F1
#
_entry.id   AF-A0AAE6QZI2-F1
#
_cell.length_a   1.000
_cell.length_b   1.000
_cell.length_c   1.000
_cell.angle_alpha   90.00
_cell.angle_beta   90.00
_cell.angle_gamma   90.00
#
_symmetry.space_group_name_H-M   'P 1'
#
loop_
_entity.id
_entity.type
_entity.pdbx_description
1 polymer ?
#
loop_
_entity_poly.entity_id
_entity_poly.type
_entity_poly.pdbx_seq_one_letter_code
_entity_poly.pdbx_strand_id
1 'polypeptide(L)'
;MDIFQYLEEMQEDVFSLAVEQIEAKYYDICCMLASTEYAERIKVIDVESYKVSIRVGLDAAVEMATNEEAKAIYFEYDLDNEWTSQFYICEEYAPLEEEDDDWASEWTYDVEGPESVELADMYNENGFDTSEKAIGITLYLIAKTLCSFISVRSEVQNNIPICIGFHDQDPIMRTGRD
;
A
#
# COMPACT_ATOMS: atom_id res chain seq x y z
N MET A 1 9.83 -18.85 -1.76
CA MET A 1 9.53 -18.04 -0.57
C MET A 1 8.04 -17.76 -0.62
N ASP A 2 7.36 -17.84 0.50
CA ASP A 2 5.92 -17.57 0.56
C ASP A 2 5.67 -16.06 0.35
N ILE A 3 4.48 -15.68 -0.13
CA ILE A 3 4.14 -14.26 -0.35
C ILE A 3 4.20 -13.47 0.97
N PHE A 4 3.76 -14.06 2.07
CA PHE A 4 3.78 -13.43 3.40
C PHE A 4 5.20 -13.07 3.86
N GLN A 5 6.18 -13.92 3.57
CA GLN A 5 7.59 -13.64 3.87
C GLN A 5 8.13 -12.44 3.07
N TYR A 6 7.67 -12.26 1.83
CA TYR A 6 8.02 -11.07 1.04
C TYR A 6 7.33 -9.80 1.56
N LEU A 7 6.11 -9.91 2.12
CA LEU A 7 5.39 -8.79 2.71
C LEU A 7 6.04 -8.34 4.02
N GLU A 8 6.46 -9.28 4.87
CA GLU A 8 7.31 -9.00 6.04
C GLU A 8 8.61 -8.29 5.64
N GLU A 9 9.27 -8.78 4.59
CA GLU A 9 10.47 -8.14 4.04
C GLU A 9 10.18 -6.73 3.50
N MET A 10 9.00 -6.52 2.91
CA MET A 10 8.58 -5.21 2.38
C MET A 10 8.41 -4.18 3.50
N GLN A 11 7.88 -4.59 4.65
CA GLN A 11 7.79 -3.71 5.82
C GLN A 11 9.19 -3.23 6.26
N GLU A 12 10.18 -4.11 6.29
CA GLU A 12 11.56 -3.72 6.62
C GLU A 12 12.20 -2.83 5.55
N ASP A 13 11.89 -3.08 4.27
CA ASP A 13 12.34 -2.25 3.16
C ASP A 13 11.81 -0.81 3.27
N VAL A 14 10.54 -0.62 3.66
CA VAL A 14 9.94 0.70 3.90
C VAL A 14 10.75 1.51 4.90
N PHE A 15 11.32 0.86 5.92
CA PHE A 15 12.11 1.54 6.94
C PHE A 15 13.58 1.75 6.57
N SER A 16 14.11 0.98 5.62
CA SER A 16 15.56 0.88 5.40
C SER A 16 16.02 1.35 4.03
N LEU A 17 15.11 1.45 3.05
CA LEU A 17 15.41 1.76 1.67
C LEU A 17 14.75 3.07 1.22
N ALA A 18 15.36 3.73 0.24
CA ALA A 18 14.68 4.78 -0.51
C ALA A 18 13.59 4.18 -1.41
N VAL A 19 12.54 4.96 -1.71
CA VAL A 19 11.39 4.52 -2.52
C VAL A 19 11.83 3.88 -3.84
N GLU A 20 12.80 4.47 -4.54
CA GLU A 20 13.29 3.95 -5.82
C GLU A 20 14.01 2.61 -5.68
N GLN A 21 14.60 2.34 -4.51
CA GLN A 21 15.27 1.06 -4.22
C GLN A 21 14.27 -0.04 -3.89
N ILE A 22 13.16 0.30 -3.21
CA ILE A 22 12.04 -0.61 -2.97
C ILE A 22 11.45 -1.04 -4.31
N GLU A 23 11.09 -0.08 -5.17
CA GLU A 23 10.49 -0.38 -6.48
C GLU A 23 11.43 -1.24 -7.35
N ALA A 24 12.73 -0.93 -7.36
CA ALA A 24 13.73 -1.70 -8.11
C ALA A 24 13.85 -3.15 -7.60
N LYS A 25 13.85 -3.36 -6.28
CA LYS A 25 13.93 -4.69 -5.67
C LYS A 25 12.74 -5.56 -6.08
N TYR A 26 11.52 -5.03 -5.99
CA TYR A 26 10.32 -5.80 -6.33
C TYR A 26 10.13 -5.97 -7.84
N TYR A 27 10.65 -5.06 -8.66
CA TYR A 27 10.81 -5.28 -10.09
C TYR A 27 11.71 -6.49 -10.38
N ASP A 28 12.86 -6.60 -9.71
CA ASP A 28 13.80 -7.73 -9.90
C ASP A 28 13.20 -9.06 -9.43
N ILE A 29 12.46 -9.06 -8.32
CA ILE A 29 11.69 -10.22 -7.84
C ILE A 29 10.65 -10.65 -8.89
N CYS A 30 9.88 -9.71 -9.44
CA CYS A 30 8.92 -10.01 -10.51
C CYS A 30 9.62 -10.57 -11.75
N CYS A 31 10.78 -10.03 -12.14
CA CYS A 31 11.57 -10.56 -13.25
C CYS A 31 11.98 -12.03 -13.01
N MET A 32 12.37 -12.35 -11.78
CA MET A 32 12.80 -13.70 -11.40
C MET A 32 11.65 -14.71 -11.39
N LEU A 33 10.49 -14.32 -10.84
CA LEU A 33 9.37 -15.24 -10.59
C LEU A 33 8.35 -15.31 -11.74
N ALA A 34 8.12 -14.19 -12.44
CA ALA A 34 7.11 -14.08 -13.49
C ALA A 34 7.68 -13.85 -14.90
N SER A 35 8.92 -13.35 -15.00
CA SER A 35 9.64 -12.86 -16.20
C SER A 35 9.67 -11.34 -16.35
N THR A 36 10.70 -10.86 -17.07
CA THR A 36 10.89 -9.44 -17.41
C THR A 36 9.72 -8.87 -18.21
N GLU A 37 9.00 -9.69 -18.98
CA GLU A 37 7.83 -9.22 -19.72
C GLU A 37 6.74 -8.68 -18.79
N TYR A 38 6.41 -9.42 -17.72
CA TYR A 38 5.43 -8.98 -16.75
C TYR A 38 5.92 -7.80 -15.91
N ALA A 39 7.19 -7.81 -15.50
CA ALA A 39 7.77 -6.70 -14.76
C ALA A 39 7.76 -5.40 -15.58
N GLU A 40 8.12 -5.43 -16.86
CA GLU A 40 8.04 -4.24 -17.72
C GLU A 40 6.60 -3.79 -17.96
N ARG A 41 5.63 -4.70 -18.10
CA ARG A 41 4.20 -4.34 -18.20
C ARG A 41 3.73 -3.54 -16.98
N ILE A 42 4.08 -3.99 -15.76
CA ILE A 42 3.68 -3.31 -14.52
C ILE A 42 4.41 -1.97 -14.37
N LYS A 43 5.71 -1.94 -14.70
CA LYS A 43 6.55 -0.75 -14.58
C LYS A 43 6.01 0.43 -15.39
N VAL A 44 5.48 0.18 -16.58
CA VAL A 44 4.96 1.23 -17.48
C VAL A 44 3.53 1.67 -17.17
N ILE A 45 2.85 1.09 -16.18
CA ILE A 45 1.55 1.59 -15.70
C ILE A 45 1.76 3.01 -15.16
N ASP A 46 0.98 3.96 -15.69
CA ASP A 46 1.04 5.36 -15.29
C ASP A 46 0.28 5.57 -13.99
N VAL A 47 1.00 5.97 -12.94
CA VAL A 47 0.45 6.18 -11.60
C VAL A 47 0.35 7.67 -11.25
N GLU A 48 0.57 8.59 -12.19
CA GLU A 48 0.56 10.01 -11.87
C GLU A 48 -0.85 10.53 -11.52
N SER A 49 -1.88 10.11 -12.25
CA SER A 49 -3.28 10.41 -11.88
C SER A 49 -3.65 9.79 -10.54
N TYR A 50 -3.24 8.54 -10.31
CA TYR A 50 -3.43 7.82 -9.05
C TYR A 50 -2.81 8.59 -7.88
N LYS A 51 -1.56 9.03 -8.00
CA LYS A 51 -0.85 9.83 -6.99
C LYS A 51 -1.49 11.19 -6.72
N VAL A 52 -2.02 11.86 -7.75
CA VAL A 52 -2.79 13.10 -7.58
C VAL A 52 -4.04 12.84 -6.73
N SER A 53 -4.76 11.76 -7.01
CA SER A 53 -5.95 11.36 -6.24
C SER A 53 -5.60 10.91 -4.80
N ILE A 54 -4.50 10.17 -4.59
CA ILE A 54 -3.97 9.87 -3.24
C ILE A 54 -3.79 11.18 -2.47
N ARG A 55 -3.19 12.20 -3.08
CA ARG A 55 -2.92 13.47 -2.39
C ARG A 55 -4.20 14.15 -1.93
N VAL A 56 -5.20 14.22 -2.81
CA VAL A 56 -6.49 14.83 -2.49
C VAL A 56 -7.17 14.10 -1.33
N GLY A 57 -7.21 12.76 -1.39
CA GLY A 57 -7.79 11.94 -0.32
C GLY A 57 -7.01 12.05 0.99
N LEU A 58 -5.67 12.02 0.92
CA LEU A 58 -4.80 12.11 2.09
C LEU A 58 -4.88 13.48 2.77
N ASP A 59 -4.91 14.58 2.02
CA ASP A 59 -5.08 15.93 2.58
C ASP A 59 -6.41 16.04 3.35
N ALA A 60 -7.49 15.50 2.78
CA ALA A 60 -8.80 15.47 3.43
C ALA A 60 -8.84 14.55 4.66
N ALA A 61 -8.20 13.38 4.58
CA ALA A 61 -8.08 12.44 5.71
C ALA A 61 -7.27 13.04 6.86
N VAL A 62 -6.17 13.74 6.57
CA VAL A 62 -5.35 14.43 7.59
C VAL A 62 -6.13 15.57 8.26
N GLU A 63 -6.87 16.37 7.48
CA GLU A 63 -7.74 17.42 8.04
C GLU A 63 -8.79 16.81 8.98
N MET A 64 -9.47 15.75 8.55
CA MET A 64 -10.49 15.06 9.34
C MET A 64 -9.91 14.43 10.60
N ALA A 65 -8.83 13.64 10.48
CA ALA A 65 -8.17 12.99 11.60
C ALA A 65 -7.68 14.01 12.64
N THR A 66 -7.22 15.19 12.20
CA THR A 66 -6.80 16.28 13.10
C THR A 66 -7.99 16.86 13.87
N ASN A 67 -9.12 17.09 13.20
CA ASN A 67 -10.31 17.66 13.82
C ASN A 67 -10.97 16.70 14.83
N GLU A 68 -10.89 15.40 14.56
CA GLU A 68 -11.48 14.35 15.38
C GLU A 68 -10.51 13.76 16.42
N GLU A 69 -9.29 14.33 16.54
CA GLU A 69 -8.24 13.86 17.47
C GLU A 69 -7.88 12.36 17.32
N ALA A 70 -8.03 11.85 16.10
CA ALA A 70 -7.79 10.46 15.72
C ALA A 70 -6.33 10.03 16.00
N LYS A 71 -6.13 8.73 16.15
CA LYS A 71 -4.82 8.15 16.48
C LYS A 71 -4.07 7.64 15.28
N ALA A 72 -4.76 7.24 14.22
CA ALA A 72 -4.14 6.80 12.98
C ALA A 72 -5.04 7.05 11.78
N ILE A 73 -4.42 7.01 10.60
CA ILE A 73 -5.10 6.91 9.32
C ILE A 73 -4.65 5.60 8.66
N TYR A 74 -5.61 4.77 8.26
CA TYR A 74 -5.35 3.54 7.51
C TYR A 74 -5.78 3.71 6.05
N PHE A 75 -4.82 3.64 5.12
CA PHE A 75 -5.10 3.60 3.70
C PHE A 75 -5.25 2.14 3.25
N GLU A 76 -6.49 1.69 3.10
CA GLU A 76 -6.81 0.36 2.57
C GLU A 76 -7.04 0.44 1.07
N TYR A 77 -6.58 -0.55 0.32
CA TYR A 77 -6.93 -0.72 -1.09
C TYR A 77 -7.31 -2.17 -1.42
N ASP A 78 -8.21 -2.37 -2.37
CA ASP A 78 -8.69 -3.71 -2.72
C ASP A 78 -8.02 -4.19 -4.01
N LEU A 79 -7.24 -5.27 -3.94
CA LEU A 79 -6.50 -5.82 -5.09
C LEU A 79 -7.42 -6.23 -6.24
N ASP A 80 -8.63 -6.71 -5.95
CA ASP A 80 -9.50 -7.35 -6.94
C ASP A 80 -10.74 -6.52 -7.32
N ASN A 81 -11.03 -5.48 -6.55
CA ASN A 81 -12.11 -4.52 -6.78
C ASN A 81 -11.58 -3.17 -7.34
N GLU A 82 -11.05 -3.21 -8.56
CA GLU A 82 -10.59 -2.01 -9.30
C GLU A 82 -9.49 -1.20 -8.59
N TRP A 83 -8.77 -1.81 -7.63
CA TRP A 83 -7.80 -1.09 -6.80
C TRP A 83 -8.43 0.06 -6.02
N THR A 84 -9.75 -0.01 -5.80
CA THR A 84 -10.53 0.97 -5.04
C THR A 84 -9.94 1.05 -3.64
N SER A 85 -9.80 2.27 -3.14
CA SER A 85 -9.16 2.50 -1.85
C SER A 85 -9.92 3.49 -1.00
N GLN A 86 -9.68 3.42 0.30
CA GLN A 86 -10.31 4.25 1.31
C GLN A 86 -9.26 4.67 2.34
N PHE A 87 -9.41 5.87 2.89
CA PHE A 87 -8.70 6.31 4.08
C PHE A 87 -9.64 6.19 5.27
N TYR A 88 -9.34 5.30 6.20
CA TYR A 88 -10.07 5.13 7.46
C TYR A 88 -9.44 5.98 8.56
N ILE A 89 -10.28 6.65 9.34
CA ILE A 89 -9.90 7.51 10.46
C ILE A 89 -10.10 6.72 11.75
N CYS A 90 -8.99 6.25 12.34
CA CYS A 90 -8.98 5.28 13.44
C CYS A 90 -8.83 5.97 14.80
N GLU A 91 -9.66 5.57 15.78
CA GLU A 91 -9.62 6.12 17.15
C GLU A 91 -8.53 5.49 18.02
N GLU A 92 -7.99 4.36 17.59
CA GLU A 92 -6.92 3.64 18.25
C GLU A 92 -5.74 3.42 17.29
N TYR A 93 -4.59 3.12 17.86
CA TYR A 93 -3.38 2.79 17.12
C TYR A 93 -2.47 1.93 17.98
N ALA A 94 -2.03 0.80 17.43
CA ALA A 94 -1.01 -0.03 18.02
C ALA A 94 0.27 0.04 17.16
N PRO A 95 1.44 0.31 17.78
CA PRO A 95 2.73 0.23 17.11
C PRO A 95 2.97 -1.15 16.48
N LEU A 96 3.85 -1.20 15.48
CA LEU A 96 4.15 -2.44 14.77
C LEU A 96 4.63 -3.57 15.71
N GLU A 97 5.39 -3.24 16.77
CA GLU A 97 5.91 -4.23 17.73
C GLU A 97 4.85 -4.88 18.62
N GLU A 98 3.64 -4.31 18.69
CA GLU A 98 2.53 -4.91 19.43
C GLU A 98 1.85 -6.05 18.66
N GLU A 99 2.14 -6.19 17.35
CA GLU A 99 1.56 -7.23 16.48
C GLU A 99 0.02 -7.28 16.55
N ASP A 100 -0.61 -6.11 16.71
CA ASP A 100 -2.05 -5.94 16.81
C ASP A 100 -2.51 -4.93 15.75
N ASP A 101 -3.32 -5.40 14.80
CA ASP A 101 -3.91 -4.59 13.73
C ASP A 101 -5.44 -4.47 13.84
N ASP A 102 -6.03 -4.92 14.94
CA ASP A 102 -7.48 -4.81 15.18
C ASP A 102 -7.93 -3.34 15.20
N TRP A 103 -7.03 -2.41 15.57
CA TRP A 103 -7.28 -0.97 15.56
C TRP A 103 -7.69 -0.43 14.18
N ALA A 104 -7.29 -1.08 13.09
CA ALA A 104 -7.62 -0.68 11.73
C ALA A 104 -9.03 -1.13 11.30
N SER A 105 -9.65 -2.05 12.04
CA SER A 105 -11.02 -2.52 11.80
C SER A 105 -12.09 -1.66 12.48
N GLU A 106 -11.70 -0.75 13.35
CA GLU A 106 -12.59 0.15 14.09
C GLU A 106 -12.28 1.61 13.69
N TRP A 107 -13.12 2.16 12.82
CA TRP A 107 -13.01 3.54 12.34
C TRP A 107 -14.31 4.31 12.54
N THR A 108 -14.17 5.62 12.71
CA THR A 108 -15.34 6.51 12.94
C THR A 108 -15.75 7.23 11.66
N TYR A 109 -14.77 7.51 10.81
CA TYR A 109 -14.97 8.19 9.54
C TYR A 109 -14.09 7.57 8.47
N ASP A 110 -14.48 7.83 7.23
CA ASP A 110 -13.77 7.38 6.05
C ASP A 110 -13.76 8.49 4.99
N VAL A 111 -12.67 8.53 4.22
CA VAL A 111 -12.49 9.43 3.08
C VAL A 111 -12.17 8.59 1.85
N GLU A 112 -12.89 8.84 0.76
CA GLU A 112 -12.71 8.12 -0.50
C GLU A 112 -11.28 8.28 -1.03
N GLY A 113 -10.66 7.15 -1.36
CA GLY A 113 -9.34 7.08 -1.99
C GLY A 113 -9.43 6.95 -3.51
N PRO A 114 -8.28 6.85 -4.19
CA PRO A 114 -8.24 6.57 -5.62
C PRO A 114 -8.69 5.14 -5.97
N GLU A 115 -8.87 4.91 -7.27
CA GLU A 115 -8.99 3.61 -7.91
C GLU A 115 -7.92 3.49 -9.01
N SER A 116 -7.60 2.26 -9.44
CA SER A 116 -6.71 2.01 -10.57
C SER A 116 -7.08 0.72 -11.28
N VAL A 117 -7.93 0.85 -12.31
CA VAL A 117 -8.34 -0.26 -13.18
C VAL A 117 -7.13 -0.97 -13.80
N GLU A 118 -6.07 -0.24 -14.17
CA GLU A 118 -4.88 -0.85 -14.78
C GLU A 118 -4.09 -1.77 -13.81
N LEU A 119 -4.01 -1.40 -12.52
CA LEU A 119 -3.40 -2.25 -11.50
C LEU A 119 -4.27 -3.49 -11.25
N ALA A 120 -5.58 -3.29 -11.11
CA ALA A 120 -6.54 -4.37 -10.88
C ALA A 120 -6.62 -5.35 -12.04
N ASP A 121 -6.59 -4.89 -13.30
CA ASP A 121 -6.58 -5.74 -14.48
C ASP A 121 -5.34 -6.66 -14.49
N MET A 122 -4.17 -6.12 -14.15
CA MET A 122 -2.95 -6.92 -14.03
C MET A 122 -3.03 -7.99 -12.93
N TYR A 123 -3.66 -7.67 -11.80
CA TYR A 123 -3.90 -8.64 -10.74
C TYR A 123 -4.91 -9.70 -11.16
N ASN A 124 -6.06 -9.31 -11.71
CA ASN A 124 -7.16 -10.19 -12.10
C ASN A 124 -6.74 -11.23 -13.17
N GLU A 125 -5.76 -10.91 -14.01
CA GLU A 125 -5.15 -11.86 -14.95
C GLU A 125 -4.42 -13.04 -14.27
N ASN A 126 -3.98 -12.90 -13.02
CA ASN A 126 -2.99 -13.78 -12.40
C ASN A 126 -3.41 -14.30 -11.00
N GLY A 127 -4.22 -13.55 -10.25
CA GLY A 127 -4.59 -13.80 -8.87
C GLY A 127 -3.47 -13.50 -7.88
N PHE A 128 -3.72 -13.79 -6.60
CA PHE A 128 -2.83 -13.45 -5.48
C PHE A 128 -1.52 -14.25 -5.47
N ASP A 129 -1.54 -15.52 -5.04
CA ASP A 129 -0.35 -16.34 -4.78
C ASP A 129 -0.44 -17.76 -5.37
N THR A 130 -1.35 -17.98 -6.32
CA THR A 130 -1.66 -19.30 -6.90
C THR A 130 -0.49 -19.99 -7.63
N SER A 131 0.59 -19.25 -7.92
CA SER A 131 1.82 -19.72 -8.55
C SER A 131 2.97 -18.76 -8.26
N GLU A 132 4.23 -19.18 -8.47
CA GLU A 132 5.40 -18.28 -8.36
C GLU A 132 5.25 -17.03 -9.23
N LYS A 133 4.70 -17.20 -10.45
CA LYS A 133 4.38 -16.10 -11.35
C LYS A 133 3.39 -15.12 -10.70
N ALA A 134 2.30 -15.63 -10.12
CA ALA A 134 1.30 -14.79 -9.45
C ALA A 134 1.94 -14.02 -8.28
N ILE A 135 2.73 -14.70 -7.45
CA ILE A 135 3.48 -14.07 -6.34
C ILE A 135 4.35 -12.91 -6.84
N GLY A 136 5.15 -13.13 -7.89
CA GLY A 136 6.02 -12.08 -8.43
C GLY A 136 5.27 -10.86 -8.95
N ILE A 137 4.13 -11.09 -9.63
CA ILE A 137 3.27 -10.03 -10.15
C ILE A 137 2.60 -9.26 -9.01
N THR A 138 1.95 -9.96 -8.08
CA THR A 138 1.24 -9.39 -6.95
C THR A 138 2.16 -8.54 -6.09
N LEU A 139 3.36 -9.04 -5.77
CA LEU A 139 4.34 -8.29 -4.98
C LEU A 139 4.79 -7.00 -5.67
N TYR A 140 4.98 -7.00 -6.99
CA TYR A 140 5.39 -5.78 -7.67
C TYR A 140 4.24 -4.77 -7.81
N LEU A 141 3.00 -5.23 -7.96
CA LEU A 141 1.83 -4.36 -7.89
C LEU A 141 1.70 -3.69 -6.51
N ILE A 142 1.79 -4.46 -5.43
CA ILE A 142 1.80 -3.96 -4.04
C ILE A 142 2.93 -2.95 -3.85
N ALA A 143 4.15 -3.30 -4.25
CA ALA A 143 5.30 -2.40 -4.13
C ALA A 143 5.10 -1.09 -4.91
N LYS A 144 4.50 -1.14 -6.11
CA LYS A 144 4.22 0.05 -6.92
C LYS A 144 3.17 0.95 -6.27
N THR A 145 2.12 0.38 -5.68
CA THR A 145 1.11 1.10 -4.89
C THR A 145 1.75 1.75 -3.66
N LEU A 146 2.51 0.98 -2.89
CA LEU A 146 3.23 1.43 -1.71
C LEU A 146 4.20 2.57 -2.02
N CYS A 147 5.02 2.44 -3.08
CA CYS A 147 5.95 3.47 -3.50
C CYS A 147 5.23 4.75 -3.95
N SER A 148 4.11 4.62 -4.65
CA SER A 148 3.26 5.75 -5.05
C SER A 148 2.70 6.47 -3.82
N PHE A 149 2.22 5.72 -2.84
CA PHE A 149 1.68 6.24 -1.59
C PHE A 149 2.75 6.94 -0.76
N ILE A 150 3.88 6.29 -0.47
CA ILE A 150 4.98 6.86 0.33
C ILE A 150 5.50 8.14 -0.31
N SER A 151 5.63 8.18 -1.65
CA SER A 151 6.04 9.39 -2.36
C SER A 151 5.12 10.56 -2.07
N VAL A 152 3.80 10.36 -2.15
CA VAL A 152 2.81 11.42 -1.86
C VAL A 152 2.79 11.77 -0.38
N ARG A 153 2.76 10.76 0.51
CA ARG A 153 2.73 10.94 1.96
C ARG A 153 3.94 11.74 2.46
N SER A 154 5.11 11.55 1.84
CA SER A 154 6.34 12.29 2.20
C SER A 154 6.22 13.81 1.98
N GLU A 155 5.29 14.25 1.13
CA GLU A 155 5.04 15.68 0.86
C GLU A 155 4.01 16.30 1.82
N VAL A 156 3.24 15.47 2.53
CA VAL A 156 2.17 15.91 3.45
C VAL A 156 2.68 15.90 4.89
N GLN A 157 2.90 17.09 5.45
CA GLN A 157 3.36 17.22 6.83
C GLN A 157 2.21 16.99 7.82
N ASN A 158 2.32 15.95 8.64
CA ASN A 158 1.38 15.63 9.71
C ASN A 158 2.09 14.86 10.83
N ASN A 159 1.44 14.73 12.00
CA ASN A 159 1.97 13.99 13.17
C ASN A 159 1.15 12.72 13.47
N ILE A 160 0.25 12.34 12.58
CA ILE A 160 -0.64 11.20 12.79
C ILE A 160 0.02 9.99 12.12
N PRO A 161 0.13 8.84 12.80
CA PRO A 161 0.51 7.58 12.16
C PRO A 161 -0.35 7.32 10.91
N ILE A 162 0.30 7.05 9.78
CA ILE A 162 -0.37 6.71 8.52
C ILE A 162 0.15 5.35 8.08
N CYS A 163 -0.77 4.40 7.95
CA CYS A 163 -0.47 3.03 7.55
C CYS A 163 -1.16 2.71 6.23
N ILE A 164 -0.72 1.64 5.57
CA ILE A 164 -1.22 1.19 4.26
C ILE A 164 -1.28 -0.33 4.22
N GLY A 165 -2.31 -0.88 3.58
CA GLY A 165 -2.46 -2.31 3.39
C GLY A 165 -3.49 -2.59 2.31
N PHE A 166 -3.41 -3.77 1.70
CA PHE A 166 -4.54 -4.23 0.92
C PHE A 166 -5.62 -4.86 1.81
N HIS A 167 -6.83 -5.05 1.30
CA HIS A 167 -7.92 -5.68 2.05
C HIS A 167 -7.51 -7.06 2.60
N ASP A 168 -7.76 -7.30 3.89
CA ASP A 168 -7.33 -8.49 4.65
C ASP A 168 -5.80 -8.65 4.79
N GLN A 169 -4.99 -7.61 4.51
CA GLN A 169 -3.56 -7.66 4.78
C GLN A 169 -3.27 -7.66 6.28
N ASP A 170 -2.50 -8.65 6.74
CA ASP A 170 -2.00 -8.76 8.10
C ASP A 170 -0.52 -9.22 8.07
N PRO A 171 0.44 -8.46 8.61
CA PRO A 171 0.27 -7.14 9.24
C PRO A 171 0.11 -6.00 8.22
N ILE A 172 -0.56 -4.94 8.64
CA ILE A 172 -0.67 -3.67 7.91
C ILE A 172 0.72 -3.01 7.82
N MET A 173 1.04 -2.34 6.72
CA MET A 173 2.35 -1.68 6.59
C MET A 173 2.36 -0.29 7.23
N ARG A 174 3.39 -0.04 8.05
CA ARG A 174 3.68 1.26 8.67
C ARG A 174 4.58 2.06 7.75
N THR A 175 4.21 3.30 7.44
CA THR A 175 4.99 4.17 6.53
C THR A 175 6.08 5.00 7.22
N GLY A 176 6.17 4.89 8.55
CA GLY A 176 7.22 5.49 9.37
C GLY A 176 7.44 4.66 10.63
N ARG A 177 8.58 4.83 11.28
CA ARG A 177 8.80 4.28 12.62
C ARG A 177 8.14 5.18 13.66
N ASP A 178 7.49 4.55 14.63
CA ASP A 178 6.87 5.21 15.78
C ASP A 178 7.87 5.88 16.71
#